data_AF-A0A969JX85-F1
#
_entry.id   AF-A0A969JX85-F1
#
_cell.length_a   1.000
_cell.length_b   1.000
_cell.length_c   1.000
_cell.angle_alpha   90.00
_cell.angle_beta   90.00
_cell.angle_gamma   90.00
#
_symmetry.space_group_name_H-M   'P 1'
#
loop_
_entity.id
_entity.type
_entity.pdbx_description
1 polymer ?
#
loop_
_entity_poly.entity_id
_entity_poly.type
_entity_poly.pdbx_seq_one_letter_code
_entity_poly.pdbx_strand_id
1 'polypeptide(L)'
;MTTAAPYRRDLGEQGPGAAYNAAAKFFRVFRTPASPPPDLRISHLGYDRGHTAAVDANTWLPLAALTRAVNRDAIGSLGEDVIGLPTDRSQHNTCERDAPAVLDACRDMRCDVALLVPT
;
A
#
# COMPACT_ATOMS: atom_id res chain seq x y z
N MET A 1 3.27 -4.27 -2.64
CA MET A 1 3.43 -3.43 -1.42
C MET A 1 2.91 -2.03 -1.70
N THR A 2 2.63 -1.24 -0.67
CA THR A 2 2.00 0.08 -0.81
C THR A 2 2.35 1.02 0.35
N THR A 3 2.28 2.31 0.10
CA THR A 3 2.36 3.37 1.12
C THR A 3 0.98 3.83 1.60
N ALA A 4 -0.11 3.31 1.01
CA ALA A 4 -1.48 3.62 1.41
C ALA A 4 -1.80 3.05 2.80
N ALA A 5 -2.66 3.75 3.54
CA ALA A 5 -3.07 3.38 4.90
C ALA A 5 -4.38 2.59 4.88
N PRO A 6 -4.59 1.61 5.77
CA PRO A 6 -5.89 0.98 5.95
C PRO A 6 -6.95 2.00 6.34
N TYR A 7 -8.12 1.95 5.70
CA TYR A 7 -9.23 2.82 6.05
C TYR A 7 -9.65 2.60 7.51
N ARG A 8 -9.81 3.71 8.23
CA ARG A 8 -10.26 3.69 9.64
C ARG A 8 -11.31 4.73 9.90
N ARG A 9 -12.55 4.29 10.14
CA ARG A 9 -13.71 5.18 10.36
C ARG A 9 -13.53 6.22 11.46
N ASP A 10 -12.68 5.95 12.44
CA ASP A 10 -12.44 6.80 13.60
C ASP A 10 -11.39 7.90 13.36
N LEU A 11 -10.73 7.91 12.20
CA LEU A 11 -9.65 8.85 11.86
C LEU A 11 -10.10 9.95 10.89
N GLY A 12 -11.40 10.22 10.79
CA GLY A 12 -11.97 11.27 9.93
C GLY A 12 -11.93 10.94 8.44
N GLU A 13 -12.16 11.96 7.61
CA GLU A 13 -12.28 11.84 6.15
C GLU A 13 -11.00 11.29 5.50
N GLN A 14 -11.15 10.22 4.72
CA GLN A 14 -10.07 9.51 4.02
C GLN A 14 -10.43 9.15 2.56
N GLY A 15 -11.66 9.45 2.15
CA GLY A 15 -12.19 9.10 0.84
C GLY A 15 -11.74 10.03 -0.28
N PRO A 16 -12.33 9.87 -1.48
CA PRO A 16 -12.05 10.72 -2.62
C PRO A 16 -12.23 12.21 -2.33
N GLY A 17 -11.28 13.03 -2.76
CA GLY A 17 -11.29 14.48 -2.52
C GLY A 17 -11.01 14.90 -1.06
N ALA A 18 -10.72 13.96 -0.15
CA ALA A 18 -10.40 14.30 1.24
C ALA A 18 -9.16 15.21 1.33
N ALA A 19 -9.23 16.17 2.25
CA ALA A 19 -8.09 16.98 2.65
C ALA A 19 -6.95 16.11 3.19
N TYR A 20 -5.75 16.68 3.28
CA TYR A 20 -4.63 15.99 3.91
C TYR A 20 -4.97 15.62 5.36
N ASN A 21 -4.82 14.33 5.70
CA ASN A 21 -5.21 13.80 6.99
C ASN A 21 -4.07 13.00 7.63
N ALA A 22 -3.32 13.66 8.53
CA ALA A 22 -2.23 13.04 9.26
C ALA A 22 -2.69 11.98 10.27
N ALA A 23 -3.95 12.00 10.72
CA ALA A 23 -4.45 11.03 11.69
C ALA A 23 -4.45 9.61 11.11
N ALA A 24 -4.69 9.47 9.80
CA ALA A 24 -4.64 8.19 9.08
C ALA A 24 -3.22 7.64 8.85
N LYS A 25 -2.17 8.40 9.22
CA LYS A 25 -0.79 7.96 9.06
C LYS A 25 -0.46 6.79 9.99
N PHE A 26 0.35 5.87 9.50
CA PHE A 26 0.89 4.73 10.26
C PHE A 26 2.43 4.78 10.27
N PHE A 27 3.05 4.11 11.25
CA PHE A 27 4.48 4.24 11.59
C PHE A 27 5.22 2.89 11.72
N ARG A 28 4.56 1.81 11.29
CA ARG A 28 5.09 0.44 11.30
C ARG A 28 4.62 -0.28 10.05
N VAL A 29 5.45 -1.18 9.55
CA VAL A 29 5.05 -2.09 8.48
C VAL A 29 3.83 -2.90 8.92
N PHE A 30 2.86 -3.04 8.03
CA PHE A 30 1.69 -3.87 8.25
C PHE A 30 1.51 -4.88 7.11
N ARG A 31 0.74 -5.93 7.39
CA ARG A 31 0.26 -6.90 6.39
C ARG A 31 -1.26 -6.91 6.43
N THR A 32 -1.88 -7.06 5.27
CA THR A 32 -3.33 -7.23 5.15
C THR A 32 -3.62 -8.17 3.98
N PRO A 33 -4.64 -9.04 4.04
CA PRO A 33 -4.93 -9.97 2.96
C PRO A 33 -5.09 -9.26 1.61
N ALA A 34 -4.54 -9.85 0.54
CA ALA A 34 -4.74 -9.36 -0.82
C ALA A 34 -6.12 -9.71 -1.39
N SER A 35 -6.81 -10.68 -0.77
CA SER A 35 -8.16 -11.12 -1.14
C SER A 35 -9.04 -11.33 0.11
N PRO A 36 -10.23 -10.70 0.19
CA PRO A 36 -10.73 -9.68 -0.74
C PRO A 36 -9.80 -8.44 -0.77
N PRO A 37 -9.83 -7.61 -1.83
CA PRO A 37 -8.98 -6.43 -1.91
C PRO A 37 -9.15 -5.52 -0.68
N PRO A 38 -8.06 -5.11 -0.02
CA PRO A 38 -8.14 -4.31 1.20
C PRO A 38 -8.58 -2.87 0.89
N ASP A 39 -9.36 -2.27 1.80
CA ASP A 39 -9.71 -0.86 1.71
C ASP A 39 -8.55 0.00 2.19
N LEU A 40 -7.74 0.49 1.24
CA LEU A 40 -6.59 1.35 1.50
C LEU A 40 -6.78 2.74 0.90
N ARG A 41 -6.34 3.77 1.64
CA ARG A 41 -6.54 5.18 1.32
C ARG A 41 -5.24 5.97 1.39
N ILE A 42 -5.20 7.07 0.63
CA ILE A 42 -4.01 7.91 0.47
C ILE A 42 -4.18 9.34 1.02
N SER A 43 -5.22 9.61 1.82
CA SER A 43 -5.48 10.96 2.37
C SER A 43 -4.33 11.50 3.23
N HIS A 44 -3.53 10.63 3.84
CA HIS A 44 -2.34 10.99 4.61
C HIS A 44 -1.10 11.26 3.75
N LEU A 45 -1.17 11.05 2.43
CA LEU A 45 -0.07 11.27 1.50
C LEU A 45 -0.18 12.64 0.81
N GLY A 46 0.98 13.17 0.44
CA GLY A 46 1.08 14.29 -0.49
C GLY A 46 0.95 13.76 -1.91
N TYR A 47 -0.18 14.04 -2.55
CA TYR A 47 -0.44 13.75 -3.95
C TYR A 47 -1.14 14.98 -4.57
N ASP A 48 -1.14 15.07 -5.90
CA ASP A 48 -1.72 16.20 -6.62
C ASP A 48 -3.26 16.17 -6.58
N ARG A 49 -3.83 16.84 -5.57
CA ARG A 49 -5.28 16.98 -5.39
C ARG A 49 -5.94 17.87 -6.44
N GLY A 50 -5.17 18.62 -7.24
CA GLY A 50 -5.71 19.41 -8.34
C GLY A 50 -6.04 18.55 -9.57
N HIS A 51 -5.30 17.47 -9.77
CA HIS A 51 -5.42 16.61 -10.95
C HIS A 51 -5.91 15.18 -10.65
N THR A 52 -5.97 14.76 -9.39
CA THR A 52 -6.60 13.49 -9.01
C THR A 52 -7.49 13.64 -7.77
N ALA A 53 -8.64 12.97 -7.80
CA ALA A 53 -9.58 12.88 -6.69
C ALA A 53 -9.36 11.62 -5.82
N ALA A 54 -8.35 10.80 -6.10
CA ALA A 54 -8.09 9.53 -5.40
C ALA A 54 -9.31 8.57 -5.40
N VAL A 55 -10.00 8.48 -6.54
CA VAL A 55 -11.15 7.57 -6.73
C VAL A 55 -10.76 6.14 -7.12
N ASP A 56 -9.57 5.95 -7.70
CA ASP A 56 -9.13 4.66 -8.24
C ASP A 56 -7.93 4.11 -7.45
N ALA A 57 -8.19 3.12 -6.61
CA ALA A 57 -7.16 2.45 -5.82
C ALA A 57 -6.13 1.68 -6.66
N ASN A 58 -6.43 1.36 -7.92
CA ASN A 58 -5.45 0.72 -8.80
C ASN A 58 -4.25 1.61 -9.11
N THR A 59 -4.34 2.92 -8.85
CA THR A 59 -3.22 3.85 -9.01
C THR A 59 -2.15 3.73 -7.93
N TRP A 60 -2.46 3.18 -6.76
CA TRP A 60 -1.50 2.96 -5.66
C TRP A 60 -1.40 1.50 -5.19
N LEU A 61 -2.33 0.66 -5.64
CA LEU A 61 -2.35 -0.77 -5.38
C LEU A 61 -3.05 -1.47 -6.56
N PRO A 62 -2.34 -1.80 -7.65
CA PRO A 62 -2.91 -2.31 -8.89
C PRO A 62 -3.32 -3.80 -8.82
N LEU A 63 -3.96 -4.23 -7.72
CA LEU A 63 -4.32 -5.63 -7.49
C LEU A 63 -5.16 -6.19 -8.64
N ALA A 64 -6.13 -5.45 -9.18
CA ALA A 64 -6.94 -5.95 -10.29
C ALA A 64 -6.10 -6.23 -11.55
N ALA A 65 -5.11 -5.37 -11.85
CA ALA A 65 -4.22 -5.59 -13.00
C ALA A 65 -3.26 -6.77 -12.78
N LEU A 66 -2.78 -6.94 -11.55
CA LEU A 66 -1.94 -8.07 -11.16
C LEU A 66 -2.72 -9.39 -11.16
N THR A 67 -3.97 -9.41 -10.69
CA THR A 67 -4.85 -10.58 -10.81
C THR A 67 -5.08 -10.95 -12.26
N ARG A 68 -5.32 -9.96 -13.15
CA ARG A 68 -5.38 -10.22 -14.61
C ARG A 68 -4.05 -10.73 -15.17
N ALA A 69 -2.91 -10.48 -14.52
CA ALA A 69 -1.61 -10.99 -14.92
C ALA A 69 -1.42 -12.45 -14.53
N VAL A 70 -1.91 -12.85 -13.35
CA VAL A 70 -1.98 -14.25 -12.95
C VAL A 70 -2.92 -15.03 -13.87
N ASN A 71 -4.12 -14.51 -14.13
CA ASN A 71 -5.13 -15.20 -14.95
C ASN A 71 -4.74 -15.40 -16.42
N ARG A 72 -3.69 -14.72 -16.91
CA ARG A 72 -3.15 -14.86 -18.27
C ARG A 72 -1.79 -15.57 -18.28
N ASP A 73 -1.40 -16.17 -17.16
CA ASP A 73 -0.12 -16.85 -16.95
C ASP A 73 1.12 -15.97 -17.21
N ALA A 74 0.99 -14.65 -17.07
CA ALA A 74 2.13 -13.72 -17.22
C ALA A 74 2.99 -13.65 -15.95
N ILE A 75 2.40 -13.93 -14.79
CA ILE A 75 3.08 -14.10 -13.49
C ILE A 75 2.45 -15.30 -12.79
N GLY A 76 3.22 -16.02 -11.97
CA GLY A 76 2.77 -17.28 -11.38
C GLY A 76 1.65 -17.12 -10.34
N SER A 77 1.80 -16.20 -9.39
CA SER A 77 0.80 -15.94 -8.35
C SER A 77 1.00 -14.56 -7.72
N LEU A 78 0.04 -14.13 -6.90
CA LEU A 78 0.20 -12.98 -6.00
C LEU A 78 0.56 -13.49 -4.60
N GLY A 79 1.30 -12.68 -3.86
CA GLY A 79 1.47 -12.91 -2.42
C GLY A 79 0.11 -12.86 -1.70
N GLU A 80 0.01 -13.64 -0.62
CA GLU A 80 -1.23 -13.75 0.18
C GLU A 80 -1.62 -12.41 0.82
N ASP A 81 -0.62 -11.60 1.18
CA ASP A 81 -0.80 -10.29 1.80
C ASP A 81 -0.23 -9.13 0.96
N VAL A 82 -0.86 -7.98 1.10
CA VAL A 82 -0.29 -6.68 0.79
C VAL A 82 0.55 -6.20 1.98
N ILE A 83 1.81 -5.89 1.72
CA ILE A 83 2.70 -5.25 2.69
C ILE A 83 2.56 -3.73 2.58
N GLY A 84 2.23 -3.07 3.69
CA GLY A 84 2.18 -1.62 3.81
C GLY A 84 3.41 -1.07 4.53
N LEU A 85 4.04 -0.01 4.01
CA LEU A 85 5.25 0.60 4.58
C LEU A 85 5.08 2.11 4.84
N PRO A 86 5.57 2.64 5.99
CA PRO A 86 5.31 4.02 6.40
C PRO A 86 6.17 5.04 5.63
N THR A 87 5.67 6.27 5.50
CA THR A 87 6.36 7.40 4.87
C THR A 87 6.86 8.41 5.92
N ASP A 88 7.85 8.00 6.71
CA ASP A 88 8.34 8.79 7.86
C ASP A 88 9.46 9.77 7.54
N ARG A 89 9.89 9.88 6.27
CA ARG A 89 11.01 10.73 5.82
C ARG A 89 12.29 10.53 6.67
N SER A 90 12.47 9.33 7.21
CA SER A 90 13.62 8.95 8.03
C SER A 90 14.34 7.79 7.35
N GLN A 91 15.46 8.08 6.69
CA GLN A 91 16.29 7.06 6.05
C GLN A 91 16.76 6.02 7.06
N HIS A 92 17.11 6.43 8.28
CA HIS A 92 17.50 5.52 9.35
C HIS A 92 16.38 4.54 9.68
N ASN A 93 15.15 5.00 9.89
CA ASN A 93 14.02 4.09 10.17
C ASN A 93 13.75 3.17 8.97
N THR A 94 13.85 3.69 7.75
CA THR A 94 13.68 2.88 6.55
C THR A 94 14.72 1.76 6.47
N CYS A 95 15.99 2.06 6.68
CA CYS A 95 17.07 1.07 6.58
C CYS A 95 17.10 0.08 7.75
N GLU A 96 16.94 0.57 8.99
CA GLU A 96 17.17 -0.25 10.19
C GLU A 96 15.91 -1.00 10.66
N ARG A 97 14.71 -0.58 10.22
CA ARG A 97 13.45 -1.15 10.71
C ARG A 97 12.50 -1.56 9.60
N ASP A 98 12.14 -0.64 8.73
CA ASP A 98 11.02 -0.88 7.80
C ASP A 98 11.43 -1.80 6.64
N ALA A 99 12.61 -1.61 6.05
CA ALA A 99 13.12 -2.48 4.98
C ALA A 99 13.41 -3.92 5.44
N PRO A 100 14.05 -4.17 6.60
CA PRO A 100 14.16 -5.53 7.15
C PRO A 100 12.80 -6.20 7.35
N ALA A 101 11.83 -5.51 7.96
CA ALA A 101 10.49 -6.06 8.17
C ALA A 101 9.75 -6.37 6.86
N VAL A 102 9.93 -5.53 5.83
CA VAL A 102 9.42 -5.81 4.48
C VAL A 102 10.08 -7.05 3.88
N LEU A 103 11.41 -7.18 4.00
CA LEU A 103 12.15 -8.33 3.48
C LEU A 103 11.71 -9.63 4.14
N ASP A 104 11.53 -9.63 5.46
CA ASP A 104 11.06 -10.80 6.19
C ASP A 104 9.64 -11.18 5.75
N ALA A 105 8.73 -10.21 5.61
CA ALA A 105 7.38 -10.46 5.10
C ALA A 105 7.38 -11.04 3.66
N CYS A 106 8.27 -10.55 2.78
CA CYS A 106 8.44 -11.12 1.45
C CYS A 106 8.96 -12.57 1.50
N ARG A 107 9.91 -12.86 2.39
CA ARG A 107 10.47 -14.21 2.58
C ARG A 107 9.44 -15.19 3.12
N ASP A 108 8.62 -14.76 4.09
CA ASP A 108 7.53 -15.56 4.65
C ASP A 108 6.53 -15.98 3.56
N MET A 109 6.21 -15.05 2.65
CA MET A 109 5.32 -15.32 1.52
C MET A 109 6.03 -15.99 0.33
N ARG A 110 7.35 -16.21 0.41
CA ARG A 110 8.19 -16.75 -0.68
C ARG A 110 8.04 -15.94 -1.98
N CYS A 111 7.99 -14.61 -1.86
CA CYS A 111 7.86 -13.73 -3.03
C CYS A 111 9.19 -13.63 -3.80
N ASP A 112 9.14 -13.83 -5.12
CA ASP A 112 10.28 -13.59 -6.01
C ASP A 112 10.49 -12.09 -6.31
N VAL A 113 9.39 -11.33 -6.35
CA VAL A 113 9.38 -9.90 -6.71
C VAL A 113 8.48 -9.11 -5.77
N ALA A 114 8.98 -7.95 -5.34
CA ALA A 114 8.21 -6.93 -4.64
C ALA A 114 7.91 -5.76 -5.59
N LEU A 115 6.62 -5.47 -5.81
CA LEU A 115 6.18 -4.30 -6.57
C LEU A 115 5.67 -3.20 -5.64
N LEU A 116 6.30 -2.02 -5.70
CA LEU A 116 5.82 -0.78 -5.09
C LEU A 116 5.42 0.18 -6.20
N VAL A 117 4.18 0.67 -6.16
CA VAL A 117 3.72 1.73 -7.08
C VAL A 117 3.85 3.07 -6.36
N PRO A 118 4.63 4.02 -6.90
CA PRO A 118 4.74 5.35 -6.29
C PRO A 118 3.40 6.08 -6.39
N THR A 119 2.90 6.49 -5.22
CA THR A 119 1.77 7.42 -5.02
C THR A 119 2.19 8.87 -5.13
#